data_AF-X1K3P4-F1
#
_entry.id   AF-X1K3P4-F1
#
_cell.length_a   1.000
_cell.length_b   1.000
_cell.length_c   1.000
_cell.angle_alpha   90.00
_cell.angle_beta   90.00
_cell.angle_gamma   90.00
#
_symmetry.space_group_name_H-M   'P 1'
#
loop_
_entity.id
_entity.type
_entity.pdbx_description
1 polymer ?
#
loop_
_entity_poly.entity_id
_entity_poly.type
_entity_poly.pdbx_seq_one_letter_code
_entity_poly.pdbx_strand_id
1 'polypeptide(L)'
;GHNVFFDMQASGFYQHFTQRGWQLKFYYDKGLTYILKCRKGKSTITVISSTNWFDFSLARLGAALGYPKSDIDFKVATSEELKAYCKVDVEILVKALNVYIDFILLHDLGRFSLTKASQAFTAYRHRFMPRQILIHSEQEVINLEREAYIGGRCECFQIGKISGGPFVTLDVNSMYPYVMKEQKYPWKLAGYYENKRPEFFTSKLINLLIIAAIKAGQEAKAGRE
;
A
#
# COMPACT_ATOMS: atom_id res chain seq x y z
N GLY A 1 5.63 -16.84 -5.77
CA GLY A 1 6.23 -17.37 -4.52
C GLY A 1 5.74 -16.58 -3.34
N HIS A 2 6.10 -16.99 -2.12
CA HIS A 2 5.81 -16.26 -0.89
C HIS A 2 7.12 -15.75 -0.31
N ASN A 3 7.31 -14.43 -0.29
CA ASN A 3 8.62 -13.78 -0.14
C ASN A 3 9.62 -14.21 -1.23
N VAL A 4 9.15 -14.20 -2.48
CA VAL A 4 9.80 -14.86 -3.63
C VAL A 4 11.22 -14.40 -3.94
N PHE A 5 11.64 -13.24 -3.43
CA PHE A 5 12.99 -12.73 -3.65
C PHE A 5 14.06 -13.72 -3.17
N PHE A 6 13.85 -14.36 -2.01
CA PHE A 6 14.76 -15.36 -1.47
C PHE A 6 14.91 -16.55 -2.43
N ASP A 7 13.79 -17.11 -2.91
CA ASP A 7 13.78 -18.21 -3.88
C ASP A 7 14.52 -17.85 -5.16
N MET A 8 14.37 -16.61 -5.63
CA MET A 8 15.03 -16.13 -6.85
C MET A 8 16.54 -16.02 -6.69
N GLN A 9 17.02 -15.59 -5.52
CA GLN A 9 18.45 -15.58 -5.25
C GLN A 9 19.01 -17.01 -5.15
N ALA A 10 18.36 -17.87 -4.35
CA ALA A 10 18.82 -19.23 -4.10
C ALA A 10 18.83 -20.11 -5.37
N SER A 11 17.88 -19.89 -6.29
CA SER A 11 17.75 -20.67 -7.53
C SER A 11 18.67 -20.20 -8.68
N GLY A 12 19.46 -19.13 -8.50
CA GLY A 12 20.24 -18.55 -9.59
C GLY A 12 19.38 -17.91 -10.69
N PHE A 13 18.13 -17.55 -10.37
CA PHE A 13 17.13 -17.05 -11.33
C PHE A 13 17.71 -15.95 -12.24
N TYR A 14 18.31 -14.92 -11.64
CA TYR A 14 18.77 -13.74 -12.37
C TYR A 14 19.86 -14.08 -13.38
N GLN A 15 20.83 -14.91 -12.98
CA GLN A 15 21.91 -15.36 -13.87
C GLN A 15 21.33 -16.14 -15.05
N HIS A 16 20.50 -17.14 -14.77
CA HIS A 16 19.93 -18.02 -15.79
C HIS A 16 18.99 -17.28 -16.76
N PHE A 17 18.23 -16.31 -16.27
CA PHE A 17 17.35 -15.50 -17.11
C PHE A 17 18.15 -14.53 -17.98
N THR A 18 19.16 -13.88 -17.42
CA THR A 18 20.03 -12.95 -18.16
C THR A 18 20.78 -13.67 -19.28
N GLN A 19 21.39 -14.82 -18.99
CA GLN A 19 22.08 -15.66 -19.98
C GLN A 19 21.14 -16.11 -21.12
N ARG A 20 19.85 -16.26 -20.84
CA ARG A 20 18.83 -16.63 -21.83
C ARG A 20 18.24 -15.42 -22.57
N GLY A 21 18.78 -14.22 -22.38
CA GLY A 21 18.38 -13.00 -23.08
C GLY A 21 17.09 -12.36 -22.54
N TRP A 22 16.68 -12.66 -21.31
CA TRP A 22 15.62 -11.92 -20.66
C TRP A 22 16.14 -10.57 -20.15
N GLN A 23 15.38 -9.51 -20.41
CA GLN A 23 15.72 -8.15 -20.00
C GLN A 23 14.81 -7.69 -18.88
N LEU A 24 15.39 -7.08 -17.85
CA LEU A 24 14.63 -6.39 -16.81
C LEU A 24 13.87 -5.20 -17.42
N LYS A 25 12.59 -5.06 -17.08
CA LYS A 25 11.74 -3.93 -17.48
C LYS A 25 11.18 -3.16 -16.29
N PHE A 26 10.98 -3.83 -15.16
CA PHE A 26 10.51 -3.20 -13.94
C PHE A 26 10.97 -3.99 -12.73
N TYR A 27 11.36 -3.29 -11.68
CA TYR A 27 11.74 -3.85 -10.39
C TYR A 27 11.19 -2.96 -9.29
N TYR A 28 10.54 -3.58 -8.31
CA TYR A 28 10.12 -2.94 -7.07
C TYR A 28 10.29 -3.93 -5.92
N ASP A 29 10.99 -3.50 -4.89
CA ASP A 29 11.30 -4.29 -3.72
C ASP A 29 11.37 -3.36 -2.50
N LYS A 30 10.33 -3.42 -1.66
CA LYS A 30 10.26 -2.63 -0.44
C LYS A 30 9.38 -3.33 0.59
N GLY A 31 9.97 -3.61 1.75
CA GLY A 31 9.30 -4.32 2.83
C GLY A 31 8.84 -5.70 2.34
N LEU A 32 7.55 -5.97 2.45
CA LEU A 32 6.94 -7.24 2.00
C LEU A 32 6.45 -7.21 0.55
N THR A 33 6.66 -6.13 -0.20
CA THR A 33 6.19 -6.01 -1.58
C THR A 33 7.32 -6.27 -2.55
N TYR A 34 7.14 -7.26 -3.44
CA TYR A 34 8.09 -7.61 -4.48
C TYR A 34 7.40 -7.77 -5.83
N ILE A 35 7.91 -7.08 -6.86
CA ILE A 35 7.47 -7.17 -8.25
C ILE A 35 8.69 -7.09 -9.16
N LEU A 36 8.88 -8.12 -10.00
CA LEU A 36 9.86 -8.12 -11.07
C LEU A 36 9.14 -8.35 -12.40
N LYS A 37 9.43 -7.54 -13.42
CA LYS A 37 8.97 -7.79 -14.80
C LYS A 37 10.15 -7.95 -15.72
N CYS A 38 10.22 -9.11 -16.37
CA CYS A 38 11.23 -9.44 -17.37
C CYS A 38 10.57 -9.61 -18.74
N ARG A 39 11.26 -9.22 -19.80
CA ARG A 39 10.77 -9.35 -21.18
C ARG A 39 11.82 -9.96 -22.09
N LYS A 40 11.39 -10.83 -23.00
CA LYS A 40 12.20 -11.38 -24.10
C LYS A 40 11.37 -11.37 -25.38
N GLY A 41 11.71 -10.47 -26.30
CA GLY A 41 10.90 -10.24 -27.52
C GLY A 41 9.46 -9.83 -27.19
N LYS A 42 8.48 -10.65 -27.59
CA LYS A 42 7.05 -10.45 -27.29
C LYS A 42 6.62 -11.09 -25.97
N SER A 43 7.45 -11.92 -25.34
CA SER A 43 7.12 -12.64 -24.11
C SER A 43 7.47 -11.82 -22.87
N THR A 44 6.57 -11.82 -21.88
CA THR A 44 6.76 -11.14 -20.59
C THR A 44 6.54 -12.12 -19.45
N ILE A 45 7.42 -12.11 -18.46
CA ILE A 45 7.27 -12.82 -17.20
C ILE A 45 7.17 -11.78 -16.09
N THR A 46 6.14 -11.91 -15.26
CA THR A 46 5.96 -11.07 -14.06
C THR A 46 6.09 -11.97 -12.83
N VAL A 47 7.14 -11.76 -12.05
CA VAL A 47 7.35 -12.45 -10.78
C VAL A 47 6.84 -11.56 -9.66
N ILE A 48 5.97 -12.11 -8.83
CA ILE A 48 5.35 -11.40 -7.71
C ILE A 48 5.41 -12.26 -6.46
N SER A 49 5.53 -11.59 -5.32
CA SER A 49 5.36 -12.22 -4.04
C SER A 49 3.90 -12.19 -3.62
N SER A 50 3.38 -13.28 -3.07
CA SER A 50 2.04 -13.28 -2.46
C SER A 50 1.95 -12.39 -1.22
N THR A 51 3.09 -12.02 -0.64
CA THR A 51 3.17 -11.02 0.43
C THR A 51 2.73 -9.63 -0.01
N ASN A 52 2.58 -9.39 -1.32
CA ASN A 52 1.94 -8.18 -1.85
C ASN A 52 0.46 -8.06 -1.43
N TRP A 53 -0.18 -9.17 -1.03
CA TRP A 53 -1.55 -9.21 -0.52
C TRP A 53 -1.62 -9.75 0.92
N PHE A 54 -0.77 -10.73 1.25
CA PHE A 54 -0.79 -11.41 2.54
C PHE A 54 0.50 -11.15 3.34
N ASP A 55 0.46 -10.23 4.28
CA ASP A 55 1.60 -9.84 5.13
C ASP A 55 1.85 -10.80 6.32
N PHE A 56 1.52 -12.07 6.15
CA PHE A 56 1.67 -13.13 7.15
C PHE A 56 2.63 -14.20 6.68
N SER A 57 3.24 -14.94 7.62
CA SER A 57 4.01 -16.13 7.28
C SER A 57 3.11 -17.20 6.64
N LEU A 58 3.71 -18.07 5.83
CA LEU A 58 2.99 -19.18 5.19
C LEU A 58 2.35 -20.13 6.21
N ALA A 59 2.99 -20.36 7.37
CA ALA A 59 2.42 -21.15 8.45
C ALA A 59 1.14 -20.52 9.02
N ARG A 60 1.16 -19.19 9.24
CA ARG A 60 -0.02 -18.45 9.70
C ARG A 60 -1.13 -18.45 8.65
N LEU A 61 -0.79 -18.35 7.37
CA LEU A 61 -1.76 -18.50 6.28
C LEU A 61 -2.39 -19.89 6.25
N GLY A 62 -1.57 -20.94 6.37
CA GLY A 62 -2.05 -22.31 6.43
C GLY A 62 -3.03 -22.52 7.59
N ALA A 63 -2.67 -22.05 8.79
CA ALA A 63 -3.55 -22.11 9.96
C ALA A 63 -4.88 -21.36 9.73
N ALA A 64 -4.83 -20.15 9.17
CA ALA A 64 -6.03 -19.37 8.86
C ALA A 64 -6.94 -20.02 7.81
N LEU A 65 -6.38 -20.85 6.91
CA LEU A 65 -7.10 -21.59 5.89
C LEU A 65 -7.56 -22.97 6.35
N GLY A 66 -7.29 -23.37 7.61
CA GLY A 66 -7.53 -24.74 8.08
C GLY A 66 -6.68 -25.79 7.36
N TYR A 67 -5.55 -25.38 6.77
CA TYR A 67 -4.62 -26.22 6.03
C TYR A 67 -3.18 -25.97 6.55
N PRO A 68 -2.87 -26.45 7.77
CA PRO A 68 -1.63 -26.10 8.46
C PRO A 68 -0.41 -26.62 7.70
N LYS A 69 0.69 -25.86 7.81
CA LYS A 69 1.98 -26.23 7.25
C LYS A 69 2.58 -27.43 7.99
N SER A 70 3.21 -28.34 7.24
CA SER A 70 3.93 -29.49 7.81
C SER A 70 5.15 -29.03 8.62
N ASP A 71 5.53 -29.81 9.62
CA ASP A 71 6.81 -29.66 10.33
C ASP A 71 7.89 -30.51 9.62
N ILE A 72 9.14 -30.05 9.64
CA ILE A 72 10.27 -30.78 9.05
C ILE A 72 11.60 -30.43 9.71
N ASP A 73 12.42 -31.44 9.99
CA ASP A 73 13.80 -31.24 10.40
C ASP A 73 14.72 -31.25 9.17
N PHE A 74 15.10 -30.04 8.74
CA PHE A 74 15.97 -29.83 7.58
C PHE A 74 17.36 -30.49 7.70
N LYS A 75 17.81 -30.91 8.88
CA LYS A 75 19.12 -31.55 9.07
C LYS A 75 19.13 -33.02 8.70
N VAL A 76 17.98 -33.68 8.81
CA VAL A 76 17.87 -35.14 8.63
C VAL A 76 16.87 -35.55 7.54
N ALA A 77 16.06 -34.60 7.06
CA ALA A 77 15.04 -34.88 6.05
C ALA A 77 15.64 -35.41 4.73
N THR A 78 15.00 -36.44 4.21
CA THR A 78 15.26 -36.99 2.88
C THR A 78 14.75 -36.06 1.78
N SER A 79 15.23 -36.29 0.55
CA SER A 79 14.76 -35.52 -0.62
C SER A 79 13.25 -35.71 -0.86
N GLU A 80 12.71 -36.89 -0.57
CA GLU A 80 11.29 -37.23 -0.73
C GLU A 80 10.43 -36.48 0.30
N GLU A 81 10.87 -36.42 1.56
CA GLU A 81 10.20 -35.64 2.60
C GLU A 81 10.23 -34.14 2.30
N LEU A 82 11.37 -33.61 1.84
CA LEU A 82 11.48 -32.21 1.43
C LEU A 82 10.57 -31.87 0.25
N LYS A 83 10.44 -32.77 -0.74
CA LYS A 83 9.50 -32.59 -1.86
C LYS A 83 8.04 -32.55 -1.36
N ALA A 84 7.67 -33.45 -0.46
CA ALA A 84 6.32 -33.49 0.12
C ALA A 84 6.03 -32.22 0.93
N TYR A 85 6.99 -31.77 1.75
CA TYR A 85 6.92 -30.52 2.49
C TYR A 85 6.75 -29.30 1.56
N CYS A 86 7.59 -29.19 0.53
CA CYS A 86 7.50 -28.08 -0.43
C CYS A 86 6.17 -28.08 -1.19
N LYS A 87 5.61 -29.27 -1.46
CA LYS A 87 4.28 -29.39 -2.09
C LYS A 87 3.20 -28.79 -1.19
N VAL A 88 3.20 -29.10 0.11
CA VAL A 88 2.24 -28.52 1.08
C VAL A 88 2.36 -26.99 1.11
N ASP A 89 3.58 -26.45 1.12
CA ASP A 89 3.81 -25.00 1.06
C ASP A 89 3.18 -24.36 -0.18
N VAL A 90 3.33 -24.98 -1.35
CA VAL A 90 2.72 -24.51 -2.60
C VAL A 90 1.20 -24.63 -2.54
N GLU A 91 0.66 -25.72 -1.98
CA GLU A 91 -0.78 -25.92 -1.84
C GLU A 91 -1.44 -24.88 -0.92
N ILE A 92 -0.79 -24.52 0.20
CA ILE A 92 -1.22 -23.41 1.06
C ILE A 92 -1.30 -22.12 0.24
N LEU A 93 -0.24 -21.84 -0.54
CA LEU A 93 -0.17 -20.62 -1.34
C LEU A 93 -1.25 -20.57 -2.42
N VAL A 94 -1.51 -21.68 -3.11
CA VAL A 94 -2.58 -21.79 -4.12
C VAL A 94 -3.95 -21.56 -3.47
N LYS A 95 -4.22 -22.19 -2.32
CA LYS A 95 -5.47 -21.97 -1.57
C LYS A 95 -5.66 -20.51 -1.18
N ALA A 96 -4.62 -19.86 -0.64
CA ALA A 96 -4.67 -18.45 -0.28
C ALA A 96 -5.00 -17.55 -1.48
N LEU A 97 -4.34 -17.77 -2.62
CA LEU A 97 -4.57 -17.00 -3.83
C LEU A 97 -5.97 -17.24 -4.41
N ASN A 98 -6.46 -18.48 -4.40
CA ASN A 98 -7.83 -18.78 -4.83
C ASN A 98 -8.85 -18.03 -3.99
N VAL A 99 -8.74 -18.07 -2.65
CA VAL A 99 -9.63 -17.31 -1.75
C VAL A 99 -9.65 -15.82 -2.10
N TYR A 100 -8.50 -15.23 -2.40
CA TYR A 100 -8.41 -13.81 -2.73
C TYR A 100 -8.93 -13.47 -4.13
N ILE A 101 -8.69 -14.33 -5.12
CA ILE A 101 -9.25 -14.18 -6.48
C ILE A 101 -10.77 -14.34 -6.43
N ASP A 102 -11.26 -15.35 -5.71
CA ASP A 102 -12.69 -15.60 -5.51
C ASP A 102 -13.35 -14.41 -4.81
N PHE A 103 -12.70 -13.83 -3.80
CA PHE A 103 -13.16 -12.58 -3.17
C PHE A 103 -13.28 -11.42 -4.18
N ILE A 104 -12.30 -11.25 -5.06
CA ILE A 104 -12.33 -10.22 -6.11
C ILE A 104 -13.49 -10.47 -7.08
N LEU A 105 -13.69 -11.70 -7.52
CA LEU A 105 -14.75 -12.07 -8.47
C LEU A 105 -16.15 -11.96 -7.83
N LEU A 106 -16.33 -12.53 -6.64
CA LEU A 106 -17.60 -12.55 -5.90
C LEU A 106 -18.12 -11.14 -5.61
N HIS A 107 -17.21 -10.22 -5.29
CA HIS A 107 -17.56 -8.83 -5.01
C HIS A 107 -17.37 -7.91 -6.22
N ASP A 108 -17.16 -8.43 -7.42
CA ASP A 108 -16.95 -7.66 -8.66
C ASP A 108 -15.95 -6.51 -8.46
N LEU A 109 -14.76 -6.78 -7.92
CA LEU A 109 -13.79 -5.73 -7.53
C LEU A 109 -12.86 -5.30 -8.69
N GLY A 110 -13.30 -5.53 -9.93
CA GLY A 110 -12.54 -5.29 -11.15
C GLY A 110 -11.40 -6.30 -11.34
N ARG A 111 -10.37 -5.91 -12.10
CA ARG A 111 -9.25 -6.81 -12.43
C ARG A 111 -8.36 -7.12 -11.22
N PHE A 112 -7.74 -8.30 -11.24
CA PHE A 112 -6.66 -8.66 -10.33
C PHE A 112 -5.46 -7.72 -10.47
N SER A 113 -4.98 -7.19 -9.36
CA SER A 113 -3.93 -6.17 -9.28
C SER A 113 -2.75 -6.64 -8.44
N LEU A 114 -1.54 -6.22 -8.82
CA LEU A 114 -0.27 -6.75 -8.30
C LEU A 114 0.03 -6.44 -6.82
N THR A 115 -0.76 -5.58 -6.18
CA THR A 115 -0.66 -5.24 -4.75
C THR A 115 -2.05 -5.02 -4.16
N LYS A 116 -2.20 -5.21 -2.83
CA LYS A 116 -3.45 -4.90 -2.13
C LYS A 116 -3.91 -3.44 -2.31
N ALA A 117 -2.99 -2.49 -2.32
CA ALA A 117 -3.30 -1.07 -2.54
C ALA A 117 -3.82 -0.81 -3.97
N SER A 118 -3.15 -1.39 -4.98
CA SER A 118 -3.60 -1.30 -6.37
C SER A 118 -4.94 -2.02 -6.58
N GLN A 119 -5.20 -3.11 -5.87
CA GLN A 119 -6.50 -3.79 -5.90
C GLN A 119 -7.59 -2.90 -5.32
N ALA A 120 -7.36 -2.31 -4.14
CA ALA A 120 -8.33 -1.41 -3.51
C ALA A 120 -8.67 -0.21 -4.41
N PHE A 121 -7.66 0.42 -5.02
CA PHE A 121 -7.91 1.53 -5.94
C PHE A 121 -8.58 1.10 -7.25
N THR A 122 -8.28 -0.11 -7.75
CA THR A 122 -8.98 -0.69 -8.91
C THR A 122 -10.45 -0.95 -8.59
N ALA A 123 -10.74 -1.54 -7.44
CA ALA A 123 -12.10 -1.77 -6.96
C ALA A 123 -12.87 -0.46 -6.82
N TYR A 124 -12.25 0.57 -6.23
CA TYR A 124 -12.83 1.90 -6.11
C TYR A 124 -13.20 2.47 -7.48
N ARG A 125 -12.26 2.50 -8.44
CA ARG A 125 -12.53 3.02 -9.79
C ARG A 125 -13.58 2.23 -10.56
N HIS A 126 -13.65 0.91 -10.34
CA HIS A 126 -14.55 0.01 -11.05
C HIS A 126 -16.00 0.12 -10.54
N ARG A 127 -16.20 0.20 -9.21
CA ARG A 127 -17.56 0.16 -8.61
C ARG A 127 -17.99 1.39 -7.83
N PHE A 128 -17.05 2.10 -7.22
CA PHE A 128 -17.37 3.03 -6.13
C PHE A 128 -16.98 4.48 -6.43
N MET A 129 -16.38 4.77 -7.59
CA MET A 129 -15.89 6.09 -7.94
C MET A 129 -17.04 6.93 -8.51
N PRO A 130 -17.58 7.91 -7.75
CA PRO A 130 -18.76 8.66 -8.17
C PRO A 130 -18.43 9.70 -9.25
N ARG A 131 -17.15 10.05 -9.41
CA ARG A 131 -16.64 11.01 -10.39
C ARG A 131 -15.17 10.73 -10.68
N GLN A 132 -14.74 11.05 -11.89
CA GLN A 132 -13.34 10.91 -12.28
C GLN A 132 -12.45 11.85 -11.45
N ILE A 133 -11.38 11.32 -10.86
CA ILE A 133 -10.33 12.10 -10.20
C ILE A 133 -9.39 12.66 -11.27
N LEU A 134 -9.20 13.97 -11.30
CA LEU A 134 -8.31 14.67 -12.20
C LEU A 134 -7.01 15.03 -11.50
N ILE A 135 -5.90 14.88 -12.21
CA ILE A 135 -4.55 15.22 -11.74
C ILE A 135 -4.07 16.40 -12.58
N HIS A 136 -3.60 17.46 -11.92
CA HIS A 136 -2.98 18.61 -12.58
C HIS A 136 -1.46 18.54 -12.49
N SER A 137 -0.79 19.37 -13.28
CA SER A 137 0.68 19.48 -13.33
C SER A 137 1.22 20.78 -12.71
N GLU A 138 0.36 21.60 -12.10
CA GLU A 138 0.77 22.86 -11.44
C GLU A 138 1.65 22.61 -10.21
N GLN A 139 2.97 22.78 -10.37
CA GLN A 139 3.97 22.35 -9.38
C GLN A 139 3.87 23.11 -8.05
N GLU A 140 3.59 24.41 -8.09
CA GLU A 140 3.43 25.24 -6.88
C GLU A 140 2.24 24.75 -6.04
N VAL A 141 1.12 24.41 -6.71
CA VAL A 141 -0.05 23.83 -6.06
C VAL A 141 0.27 22.45 -5.48
N ILE A 142 0.97 21.59 -6.23
CA ILE A 142 1.39 20.26 -5.75
C ILE A 142 2.27 20.37 -4.49
N ASN A 143 3.17 21.36 -4.45
CA ASN A 143 4.01 21.59 -3.28
C ASN A 143 3.16 22.01 -2.08
N LEU A 144 2.23 22.95 -2.27
CA LEU A 144 1.28 23.37 -1.24
C LEU A 144 0.42 22.21 -0.72
N GLU A 145 -0.11 21.38 -1.62
CA GLU A 145 -0.89 20.18 -1.26
C GLU A 145 -0.08 19.17 -0.44
N ARG A 146 1.21 18.99 -0.78
CA ARG A 146 2.13 18.11 -0.04
C ARG A 146 2.48 18.65 1.33
N GLU A 147 2.69 19.96 1.46
CA GLU A 147 2.93 20.61 2.76
C GLU A 147 1.69 20.52 3.66
N ALA A 148 0.49 20.52 3.06
CA ALA A 148 -0.77 20.34 3.76
C ALA A 148 -1.05 18.87 4.16
N TYR A 149 -0.32 17.91 3.62
CA TYR A 149 -0.55 16.49 3.86
C TYR A 149 0.03 16.05 5.20
N ILE A 150 -0.81 16.08 6.23
CA ILE A 150 -0.46 15.69 7.60
C ILE A 150 -1.01 14.31 7.97
N GLY A 151 -0.28 13.60 8.82
CA GLY A 151 -0.67 12.29 9.34
C GLY A 151 -1.73 12.36 10.44
N GLY A 152 -2.04 11.20 11.04
CA GLY A 152 -2.91 11.14 12.21
C GLY A 152 -2.30 11.84 13.43
N ARG A 153 -3.14 12.46 14.26
CA ARG A 153 -2.70 13.06 15.52
C ARG A 153 -2.20 11.98 16.48
N CYS A 154 -0.95 12.08 16.91
CA CYS A 154 -0.35 11.24 17.95
C CYS A 154 0.32 12.16 18.96
N GLU A 155 -0.14 12.13 20.21
CA GLU A 155 0.29 13.04 21.27
C GLU A 155 0.40 12.29 22.60
N CYS A 156 1.43 12.62 23.38
CA CYS A 156 1.60 12.11 24.73
C CYS A 156 1.07 13.14 25.73
N PHE A 157 -0.08 12.85 26.36
CA PHE A 157 -0.68 13.75 27.34
C PHE A 157 0.03 13.74 28.70
N GLN A 158 0.63 12.60 29.07
CA GLN A 158 1.35 12.45 30.34
C GLN A 158 2.46 11.40 30.25
N ILE A 159 3.60 11.69 30.87
CA ILE A 159 4.75 10.79 30.99
C ILE A 159 4.79 10.24 32.42
N GLY A 160 5.02 8.93 32.57
CA GLY A 160 5.16 8.26 33.86
C GLY A 160 3.98 7.33 34.20
N LYS A 161 3.93 6.85 35.44
CA LYS A 161 2.89 5.92 35.89
C LYS A 161 1.59 6.68 36.13
N ILE A 162 0.54 6.32 35.42
CA ILE A 162 -0.81 6.84 35.65
C ILE A 162 -1.51 5.94 36.66
N SER A 163 -2.05 6.52 37.73
CA SER A 163 -2.81 5.84 38.80
C SER A 163 -4.24 6.39 38.88
N GLY A 164 -5.17 5.65 39.49
CA GLY A 164 -6.56 6.10 39.67
C GLY A 164 -7.53 5.65 38.59
N GLY A 165 -7.39 4.41 38.11
CA GLY A 165 -8.29 3.82 37.11
C GLY A 165 -9.75 3.68 37.58
N PRO A 166 -10.63 3.11 36.73
CA PRO A 166 -10.31 2.32 35.54
C PRO A 166 -9.85 3.15 34.35
N PHE A 167 -8.94 2.59 33.56
CA PHE A 167 -8.54 3.15 32.26
C PHE A 167 -9.36 2.51 31.15
N VAL A 168 -9.86 3.33 30.23
CA VAL A 168 -10.62 2.88 29.07
C VAL A 168 -9.91 3.36 27.81
N THR A 169 -9.78 2.46 26.84
CA THR A 169 -9.31 2.79 25.48
C THR A 169 -10.48 2.71 24.53
N LEU A 170 -10.66 3.74 23.72
CA LEU A 170 -11.68 3.82 22.69
C LEU A 170 -11.01 3.91 21.32
N ASP A 171 -11.55 3.21 20.34
CA ASP A 171 -11.07 3.22 18.95
C ASP A 171 -12.24 3.50 18.01
N VAL A 172 -11.97 4.22 16.92
CA VAL A 172 -12.99 4.58 15.93
C VAL A 172 -13.01 3.52 14.84
N ASN A 173 -14.13 2.79 14.76
CA ASN A 173 -14.35 1.78 13.72
C ASN A 173 -14.16 2.36 12.32
N SER A 174 -13.06 1.98 11.66
CA SER A 174 -12.76 2.38 10.27
C SER A 174 -12.84 3.89 10.04
N MET A 175 -12.15 4.69 10.87
CA MET A 175 -12.17 6.16 10.81
C MET A 175 -12.02 6.72 9.38
N TYR A 176 -10.93 6.40 8.67
CA TYR A 176 -10.69 6.94 7.33
C TYR A 176 -11.77 6.54 6.32
N PRO A 177 -12.17 5.25 6.18
CA PRO A 177 -13.31 4.87 5.36
C PRO A 177 -14.60 5.62 5.68
N TYR A 178 -14.91 5.82 6.96
CA TYR A 178 -16.11 6.55 7.37
C TYR A 178 -16.06 8.01 6.90
N VAL A 179 -14.97 8.73 7.19
CA VAL A 179 -14.83 10.13 6.77
C VAL A 179 -14.79 10.24 5.23
N MET A 180 -14.11 9.32 4.54
CA MET A 180 -14.09 9.24 3.06
C MET A 180 -15.47 9.10 2.43
N LYS A 181 -16.39 8.41 3.12
CA LYS A 181 -17.77 8.20 2.67
C LYS A 181 -18.66 9.41 2.97
N GLU A 182 -18.53 9.99 4.16
CA GLU A 182 -19.48 10.99 4.68
C GLU A 182 -19.08 12.43 4.32
N GLN A 183 -17.81 12.69 3.98
CA GLN A 183 -17.30 14.04 3.72
C GLN A 183 -17.05 14.33 2.24
N LYS A 184 -16.96 15.63 1.91
CA LYS A 184 -16.59 16.10 0.56
C LYS A 184 -15.07 16.17 0.41
N TYR A 185 -14.56 15.65 -0.71
CA TYR A 185 -13.13 15.65 -1.03
C TYR A 185 -12.84 16.36 -2.36
N PRO A 186 -11.65 16.96 -2.50
CA PRO A 186 -11.18 17.50 -3.77
C PRO A 186 -11.01 16.37 -4.79
N TRP A 187 -11.37 16.65 -6.04
CA TRP A 187 -11.26 15.70 -7.16
C TRP A 187 -10.64 16.32 -8.41
N LYS A 188 -10.38 17.64 -8.40
CA LYS A 188 -9.68 18.40 -9.43
C LYS A 188 -9.16 19.71 -8.83
N LEU A 189 -8.19 20.32 -9.49
CA LEU A 189 -7.80 21.70 -9.19
C LEU A 189 -8.95 22.64 -9.54
N ALA A 190 -9.42 23.41 -8.55
CA ALA A 190 -10.46 24.42 -8.75
C ALA A 190 -9.87 25.80 -9.11
N GLY A 191 -8.65 26.09 -8.68
CA GLY A 191 -7.94 27.33 -8.97
C GLY A 191 -6.80 27.57 -7.99
N TYR A 192 -5.93 28.50 -8.34
CA TYR A 192 -4.80 28.96 -7.53
C TYR A 192 -4.89 30.48 -7.35
N TYR A 193 -4.60 30.95 -6.14
CA TYR A 193 -4.73 32.38 -5.80
C TYR A 193 -3.60 32.79 -4.87
N GLU A 194 -2.98 33.92 -5.19
CA GLU A 194 -1.96 34.55 -4.36
C GLU A 194 -2.42 35.91 -3.86
N ASN A 195 -1.80 36.37 -2.77
CA ASN A 195 -1.90 37.75 -2.28
C ASN A 195 -3.34 38.26 -2.12
N LYS A 196 -4.26 37.36 -1.75
CA LYS A 196 -5.66 37.71 -1.51
C LYS A 196 -5.83 38.30 -0.12
N ARG A 197 -6.76 39.26 -0.03
CA ARG A 197 -7.14 39.83 1.26
C ARG A 197 -7.87 38.77 2.10
N PRO A 198 -7.77 38.80 3.45
CA PRO A 198 -8.40 37.81 4.33
C PRO A 198 -9.88 37.55 4.04
N GLU A 199 -10.64 38.57 3.62
CA GLU A 199 -12.08 38.46 3.34
C GLU A 199 -12.39 37.51 2.17
N PHE A 200 -11.46 37.40 1.21
CA PHE A 200 -11.55 36.43 0.11
C PHE A 200 -11.62 35.01 0.64
N PHE A 201 -10.77 34.68 1.62
CA PHE A 201 -10.73 33.34 2.19
C PHE A 201 -12.03 33.04 2.94
N THR A 202 -12.51 33.94 3.79
CA THR A 202 -13.78 33.77 4.54
C THR A 202 -14.96 33.41 3.61
N SER A 203 -15.07 34.08 2.46
CA SER A 203 -16.10 33.78 1.45
C SER A 203 -15.97 32.36 0.83
N LYS A 204 -14.75 31.83 0.79
CA LYS A 204 -14.44 30.48 0.27
C LYS A 204 -14.53 29.40 1.34
N LEU A 205 -14.25 29.72 2.61
CA LEU A 205 -14.30 28.78 3.75
C LEU A 205 -15.68 28.18 3.98
N ILE A 206 -16.73 28.92 3.66
CA ILE A 206 -18.12 28.45 3.77
C ILE A 206 -18.37 27.24 2.85
N ASN A 207 -17.61 27.11 1.76
CA ASN A 207 -17.84 26.12 0.70
C ASN A 207 -16.68 25.13 0.48
N LEU A 208 -15.51 25.38 1.06
CA LEU A 208 -14.30 24.59 0.83
C LEU A 208 -13.67 24.15 2.15
N LEU A 209 -13.27 22.89 2.22
CA LEU A 209 -12.48 22.36 3.33
C LEU A 209 -11.08 22.99 3.29
N ILE A 210 -10.65 23.65 4.36
CA ILE A 210 -9.25 24.06 4.53
C ILE A 210 -8.45 22.81 4.88
N ILE A 211 -7.40 22.52 4.12
CA ILE A 211 -6.54 21.35 4.38
C ILE A 211 -5.24 21.78 5.10
N ALA A 212 -4.80 23.04 4.97
CA ALA A 212 -3.73 23.61 5.80
C ALA A 212 -3.76 25.13 5.90
N ALA A 213 -3.22 25.65 6.99
CA ALA A 213 -2.79 27.02 7.16
C ALA A 213 -1.26 27.02 7.31
N ILE A 214 -0.55 27.56 6.32
CA ILE A 214 0.92 27.63 6.34
C ILE A 214 1.33 29.05 6.69
N LYS A 215 2.16 29.19 7.73
CA LYS A 215 2.73 30.48 8.11
C LYS A 215 3.91 30.75 7.16
N ALA A 216 3.72 31.63 6.17
CA ALA A 216 4.83 32.09 5.36
C ALA A 216 5.85 32.79 6.27
N GLY A 217 7.07 32.26 6.32
CA GLY A 217 8.16 32.87 7.05
C GLY A 217 8.44 34.26 6.49
N GLN A 218 8.54 35.27 7.35
CA GLN A 218 9.09 36.55 6.95
C GLN A 218 10.56 36.33 6.61
N GLU A 219 10.96 36.65 5.37
CA GLU A 219 12.38 36.77 5.04
C GLU A 219 13.02 37.74 6.03
N ALA A 220 13.98 37.23 6.82
CA ALA A 220 14.84 38.08 7.61
C ALA A 220 15.61 38.97 6.64
N LYS A 221 15.26 40.25 6.59
CA LYS A 221 16.11 41.28 5.98
C LYS A 221 17.48 41.17 6.64
N ALA A 222 18.46 40.65 5.90
CA ALA A 222 19.86 40.76 6.28
C ALA A 222 20.20 42.25 6.36
N GLY A 223 20.23 42.77 7.58
CA GLY A 223 20.79 44.08 7.88
C GLY A 223 22.27 44.04 7.52
N ARG A 224 22.63 44.83 6.49
CA ARG A 224 23.97 45.39 6.41
C ARG A 224 24.08 46.43 7.52
N GLU A 225 25.04 46.23 8.41
CA GLU A 225 26.03 47.22 8.88
C GLU A 225 27.10 46.50 9.69
#